data_AF-A0AAV6TP25-F1
#
_entry.id   AF-A0AAV6TP25-F1
#
_cell.length_a   1.000
_cell.length_b   1.000
_cell.length_c   1.000
_cell.angle_alpha   90.00
_cell.angle_beta   90.00
_cell.angle_gamma   90.00
#
_symmetry.space_group_name_H-M   'P 1'
#
loop_
_entity.id
_entity.type
_entity.pdbx_description
1 polymer ?
#
loop_
_entity_poly.entity_id
_entity_poly.type
_entity_poly.pdbx_seq_one_letter_code
_entity_poly.pdbx_strand_id
1 'polypeptide(L)' 'LYLGRKYAVVCNDYEAVKEALSKTEAITRPVGIFSPIPLGTGFGSANVHDWSVQRRFCVKSMKDDGLGAGHEWEELLQVL' A
#
# COMPACT_ATOMS: atom_id res chain seq x y z
N LEU A 1 18.47 13.56 3.59
CA LEU A 1 19.28 13.60 2.35
C LEU A 1 18.45 14.19 1.22
N TYR A 2 19.07 14.61 0.11
CA TYR A 2 18.34 15.18 -1.03
C TYR A 2 18.30 14.18 -2.20
N LEU A 3 17.09 13.93 -2.72
CA LEU A 3 16.83 13.18 -3.93
C LEU A 3 16.48 14.19 -5.05
N GLY A 4 17.50 14.61 -5.80
CA GLY A 4 17.39 15.76 -6.68
C GLY A 4 17.04 17.03 -5.90
N ARG A 5 15.92 17.67 -6.24
CA ARG A 5 15.42 18.87 -5.53
C ARG A 5 14.51 18.55 -4.32
N LYS A 6 14.22 17.28 -4.05
CA LYS A 6 13.31 16.86 -2.98
C LYS A 6 14.10 16.44 -1.76
N TYR A 7 13.78 17.01 -0.60
CA TYR A 7 14.32 16.55 0.68
C TYR A 7 13.65 15.23 1.10
N ALA A 8 14.45 14.28 1.57
CA ALA A 8 14.01 12.98 2.04
C ALA A 8 14.64 12.63 3.38
N VAL A 9 13.84 12.07 4.28
CA VAL A 9 14.31 11.50 5.55
C VAL A 9 14.41 9.99 5.38
N VAL A 10 15.53 9.39 5.80
CA VAL A 10 15.73 7.94 5.75
C VAL A 10 15.61 7.38 7.16
N CYS A 11 14.71 6.42 7.34
CA CYS A 11 14.57 5.66 8.59
C CYS A 11 15.39 4.37 8.44
N ASN A 12 16.51 4.26 9.17
CA ASN A 12 17.50 3.18 8.97
C ASN A 12 17.39 2.02 9.95
N ASP A 13 16.65 2.18 11.04
CA ASP A 13 16.48 1.14 12.06
C ASP A 13 15.00 0.80 12.30
N TYR A 14 14.77 -0.33 12.95
CA TYR A 14 13.44 -0.85 13.19
C TYR A 14 12.56 0.11 14.01
N GLU A 15 13.10 0.73 15.07
CA GLU A 15 12.33 1.61 15.93
C GLU A 15 11.92 2.88 15.19
N ALA A 16 12.84 3.47 14.42
CA ALA A 16 12.56 4.63 13.57
C ALA A 16 11.52 4.31 12.50
N VAL A 17 11.61 3.15 11.84
CA VAL A 17 10.63 2.74 10.83
C VAL A 17 9.26 2.50 11.47
N LYS A 18 9.22 1.78 12.60
CA LYS A 18 7.99 1.51 13.33
C LYS A 18 7.33 2.80 13.79
N GLU A 19 8.08 3.71 14.42
CA GLU A 19 7.55 4.99 14.89
C GLU A 19 7.03 5.83 13.72
N ALA A 20 7.79 5.92 12.63
CA ALA A 20 7.40 6.70 11.46
C ALA A 20 6.13 6.15 10.80
N LEU A 21 6.07 4.84 10.54
CA LEU A 21 4.95 4.22 9.81
C LEU A 21 3.71 3.97 10.66
N SER A 22 3.81 4.02 12.00
CA SER A 22 2.65 3.90 12.89
C SER A 22 1.80 5.17 12.96
N LYS A 23 2.31 6.29 12.45
CA LYS A 23 1.62 7.59 12.43
C LYS A 23 0.70 7.68 11.21
N THR A 24 -0.52 8.18 11.40
CA THR A 24 -1.53 8.32 10.33
C THR A 24 -1.04 9.20 9.19
N GLU A 25 -0.16 10.16 9.48
CA GLU A 25 0.44 11.09 8.53
C GLU A 25 1.36 10.39 7.52
N ALA A 26 2.01 9.30 7.93
CA ALA A 26 2.90 8.51 7.09
C ALA A 26 2.16 7.65 6.05
N ILE A 27 0.83 7.60 6.12
CA ILE A 27 -0.02 6.93 5.14
C ILE A 27 0.01 7.66 3.79
N THR A 28 0.29 8.96 3.79
CA THR A 28 0.28 9.78 2.57
C THR A 28 1.49 9.51 1.67
N ARG A 29 1.26 9.52 0.36
CA ARG A 29 2.29 9.36 -0.67
C ARG A 29 2.84 10.73 -1.08
N PRO A 30 4.18 10.89 -1.16
CA PRO A 30 4.79 12.11 -1.65
C PRO A 30 4.34 12.44 -3.07
N VAL A 31 4.06 13.72 -3.31
CA VAL A 31 3.59 14.20 -4.61
C VAL A 31 4.64 13.93 -5.71
N GLY A 32 4.19 13.36 -6.82
CA GLY A 32 5.01 13.10 -7.99
C GLY A 32 6.12 12.05 -7.80
N ILE A 33 5.99 11.10 -6.87
CA ILE A 33 6.83 9.88 -6.86
C ILE A 33 6.48 8.98 -8.04
N PHE A 34 5.20 8.88 -8.40
CA PHE A 34 4.72 8.11 -9.55
C PHE A 34 4.39 9.03 -10.74
N SER A 35 5.27 9.97 -11.08
CA SER A 35 5.02 10.99 -12.12
C SER A 35 4.50 10.51 -13.49
N PRO A 36 4.82 9.29 -14.00
CA PRO A 36 4.22 8.81 -15.25
C PRO A 36 2.80 8.25 -15.08
N ILE A 37 2.34 8.00 -13.85
CA ILE A 37 0.98 7.59 -13.52
C ILE A 37 0.24 8.84 -13.03
N PRO A 38 -0.89 9.24 -13.65
CA PRO A 38 -1.64 10.40 -13.16
C PRO A 38 -1.97 10.24 -11.66
N LEU A 39 -1.77 11.28 -10.86
CA LEU A 39 -2.15 11.27 -9.45
C LEU A 39 -3.66 11.00 -9.34
N GLY A 40 -4.04 10.03 -8.51
CA GLY A 40 -5.42 9.59 -8.35
C GLY A 40 -5.84 8.41 -9.24
N THR A 41 -4.94 7.87 -10.07
CA THR A 41 -5.21 6.65 -10.85
C THR A 41 -5.01 5.40 -9.98
N GLY A 42 -6.12 4.89 -9.45
CA GLY A 42 -6.17 3.64 -8.68
C GLY A 42 -5.53 3.69 -7.29
N PHE A 43 -5.74 2.60 -6.54
CA PHE A 43 -5.37 2.46 -5.12
C PHE A 43 -3.89 2.77 -4.83
N GLY A 44 -2.99 2.51 -5.78
CA GLY A 44 -1.54 2.73 -5.60
C GLY A 44 -1.09 4.19 -5.65
N SER A 45 -1.87 5.09 -6.25
CA SER A 45 -1.49 6.51 -6.45
C SER A 45 -2.42 7.51 -5.77
N ALA A 46 -3.56 7.06 -5.25
CA ALA A 46 -4.49 7.87 -4.47
C ALA A 46 -3.91 8.24 -3.09
N ASN A 47 -4.44 9.32 -2.50
CA ASN A 47 -4.02 9.82 -1.19
C ASN A 47 -5.22 9.98 -0.25
N VAL A 48 -4.97 9.85 1.06
CA VAL A 48 -5.91 10.14 2.16
C VAL A 48 -7.27 9.45 1.97
N HIS A 49 -8.30 10.20 1.59
CA HIS A 49 -9.69 9.73 1.54
C HIS A 49 -9.89 8.67 0.44
N ASP A 50 -9.48 9.00 -0.78
CA ASP A 50 -9.64 8.11 -1.94
C ASP A 50 -8.84 6.82 -1.75
N TRP A 51 -7.63 6.93 -1.20
CA TRP A 51 -6.81 5.76 -0.84
C TRP A 51 -7.53 4.85 0.16
N SER A 52 -8.10 5.42 1.22
CA SER A 52 -8.80 4.66 2.26
C SER A 52 -10.03 3.91 1.74
N VAL A 53 -10.84 4.59 0.91
CA VAL A 53 -12.05 4.02 0.31
C VAL A 53 -11.68 2.90 -0.68
N GLN A 54 -10.76 3.19 -1.61
CA GLN A 54 -10.31 2.23 -2.61
C GLN A 54 -9.64 1.01 -1.96
N ARG A 55 -8.79 1.22 -0.94
CA ARG A 55 -8.18 0.11 -0.18
C ARG A 55 -9.22 -0.81 0.42
N ARG A 56 -10.22 -0.22 1.08
CA ARG A 56 -11.27 -0.97 1.76
C ARG A 56 -12.05 -1.81 0.77
N PHE A 57 -12.39 -1.24 -0.39
CA PHE A 57 -13.05 -1.96 -1.47
C PHE A 57 -12.18 -3.11 -1.97
N CYS A 58 -10.94 -2.85 -2.41
CA CYS A 58 -10.05 -3.88 -2.96
C CYS A 58 -9.80 -5.02 -1.96
N VAL A 59 -9.50 -4.70 -0.70
CA VAL A 59 -9.26 -5.72 0.34
C VAL A 59 -10.51 -6.53 0.62
N LYS A 60 -11.70 -5.93 0.56
CA LYS A 60 -12.96 -6.65 0.71
C LYS A 60 -13.21 -7.56 -0.49
N SER A 61 -13.12 -7.05 -1.71
CA SER A 61 -13.29 -7.85 -2.94
C SER A 61 -12.34 -9.04 -2.97
N MET A 62 -11.05 -8.83 -2.67
CA MET A 62 -10.10 -9.94 -2.62
C MET A 62 -10.50 -11.03 -1.63
N LYS A 63 -11.03 -10.67 -0.46
CA LYS A 63 -11.53 -11.65 0.51
C LYS A 63 -12.78 -12.37 0.04
N ASP A 64 -13.71 -11.62 -0.56
CA ASP A 64 -14.94 -12.17 -1.13
C ASP A 64 -14.60 -13.15 -2.29
N ASP A 65 -13.50 -12.90 -3.01
CA ASP A 65 -12.95 -13.76 -4.07
C ASP A 65 -12.10 -14.94 -3.54
N GLY A 66 -12.02 -15.14 -2.22
CA GLY A 66 -11.36 -16.30 -1.60
C GLY A 66 -9.92 -16.07 -1.14
N LEU A 67 -9.36 -14.85 -1.23
CA LEU A 67 -8.04 -14.56 -0.68
C LEU A 67 -8.04 -14.74 0.85
N GLY A 68 -7.36 -15.79 1.32
CA GLY A 68 -7.28 -16.14 2.74
C GLY A 68 -8.36 -17.09 3.23
N ALA A 69 -9.22 -17.61 2.35
CA ALA A 69 -10.03 -18.79 2.63
C ALA A 69 -9.09 -20.01 2.61
N GLY A 70 -8.66 -20.47 3.79
CA GLY A 70 -7.58 -21.46 3.93
C GLY A 70 -7.86 -22.85 3.33
N HIS A 71 -6.78 -23.64 3.22
CA HIS A 71 -6.63 -25.07 2.91
C HIS A 71 -7.30 -25.64 1.65
N GLU A 72 -8.57 -25.35 1.37
CA GLU A 72 -9.32 -26.04 0.31
C GLU A 72 -8.81 -25.71 -1.10
N TRP A 73 -8.34 -24.48 -1.32
CA TRP A 73 -7.72 -24.08 -2.59
C TRP A 73 -6.32 -24.67 -2.81
N GLU A 74 -5.57 -24.95 -1.74
CA GLU A 74 -4.26 -25.60 -1.82
C GLU A 74 -4.39 -27.10 -2.07
N GLU A 75 -5.38 -27.76 -1.47
CA GLU A 75 -5.69 -29.17 -1.72
C GLU A 75 -6.16 -29.43 -3.15
N LEU A 76 -6.99 -28.55 -3.72
CA LEU A 76 -7.44 -28.65 -5.12
C LEU A 76 -6.29 -28.55 -6.14
N LEU A 77 -5.21 -27.85 -5.81
CA LEU A 77 -4.04 -27.70 -6.69
C LEU A 77 -3.04 -28.86 -6.59
N GLN A 78 -3.09 -29.68 -5.54
CA GLN A 78 -2.20 -30.84 -5.37
C GLN A 78 -2.72 -32.11 -6.08
N VAL A 79 -3.95 -32.09 -6.59
CA VAL A 79 -4.58 -33.23 -7.30
C VAL A 79 -4.54 -33.06 -8.83
N LEU A 80 -3.97 -31.96 -9.34
CA LEU A 80 -3.64 -31.73 -10.75
C LEU A 80 -2.16 -32.03 -11.03
#